data_AF-A0A0R3WVS0-F1
#
_entry.id   AF-A0A0R3WVS0-F1
#
_cell.length_a   1.000
_cell.length_b   1.000
_cell.length_c   1.000
_cell.angle_alpha   90.00
_cell.angle_beta   90.00
_cell.angle_gamma   90.00
#
_symmetry.space_group_name_H-M   'P 1'
#
loop_
_entity.id
_entity.type
_entity.pdbx_description
1 polymer ?
#
loop_
_entity_poly.entity_id
_entity_poly.type
_entity_poly.pdbx_seq_one_letter_code
_entity_poly.pdbx_strand_id
1 'polypeptide(L)'
;MPGESNDDMFYSIDVGRVHFVAYVSDYYYFLQFGTQQIYRQYVWLEKDLQEANKPENRAQRPWIVVFSHRPMYCSNSDDAEHCTNPDNWIRTGIPFTDGKSKYYLLGLEELFYREGVDVVFAAHEHSYERCYPTYKLEVGSRLITFIAR
;
A
#
# COMPACT_ATOMS: atom_id res chain seq x y z
N MET A 1 4.88 -12.73 -13.20
CA MET A 1 5.64 -11.66 -12.51
C MET A 1 6.89 -12.30 -11.87
N PRO A 2 7.97 -11.57 -11.58
CA PRO A 2 9.19 -12.15 -10.97
C PRO A 2 9.02 -12.48 -9.48
N GLY A 3 7.85 -12.97 -9.05
CA GLY A 3 7.56 -13.34 -7.67
C GLY A 3 8.31 -14.62 -7.25
N GLU A 4 8.49 -14.80 -5.94
CA GLU A 4 9.14 -15.99 -5.37
C GLU A 4 8.34 -17.28 -5.61
N SER A 5 7.02 -17.17 -5.78
CA SER A 5 6.15 -18.26 -6.19
C SER A 5 5.49 -17.92 -7.54
N ASN A 6 5.19 -18.95 -8.34
CA ASN A 6 4.54 -18.77 -9.64
C ASN A 6 3.08 -18.28 -9.54
N ASP A 7 2.50 -18.28 -8.33
CA ASP A 7 1.09 -17.97 -8.11
C ASP A 7 0.88 -16.59 -7.43
N ASP A 8 1.94 -15.96 -6.91
CA ASP A 8 1.83 -14.65 -6.28
C ASP A 8 1.87 -13.51 -7.32
N MET A 9 0.89 -12.60 -7.24
CA MET A 9 0.78 -11.43 -8.12
C MET A 9 1.53 -10.20 -7.59
N PHE A 10 2.14 -10.28 -6.40
CA PHE A 10 2.98 -9.26 -5.80
C PHE A 10 4.47 -9.64 -5.94
N TYR A 11 5.33 -8.64 -6.09
CA TYR A 11 6.77 -8.83 -6.31
C TYR A 11 7.51 -7.51 -6.09
N SER A 12 8.83 -7.59 -5.95
CA SER A 12 9.71 -6.43 -5.97
C SER A 12 10.77 -6.55 -7.07
N ILE A 13 11.27 -5.42 -7.54
CA ILE A 13 12.36 -5.35 -8.51
C ILE A 13 13.22 -4.11 -8.27
N ASP A 14 14.52 -4.30 -8.32
CA ASP A 14 15.48 -3.22 -8.27
C ASP A 14 15.80 -2.71 -9.67
N VAL A 15 15.62 -1.41 -9.89
CA VAL A 15 16.00 -0.75 -11.14
C VAL A 15 16.81 0.51 -10.82
N GLY A 16 18.13 0.40 -11.00
CA GLY A 16 19.05 1.50 -10.71
C GLY A 16 18.99 1.93 -9.24
N ARG A 17 18.55 3.16 -9.00
CA ARG A 17 18.48 3.78 -7.66
C ARG A 17 17.11 3.62 -6.98
N VAL A 18 16.22 2.79 -7.53
CA VAL A 18 14.85 2.61 -7.06
C VAL A 18 14.58 1.14 -6.77
N HIS A 19 13.99 0.88 -5.62
CA HIS A 19 13.37 -0.38 -5.26
C HIS A 19 11.86 -0.27 -5.52
N PHE A 20 11.37 -1.01 -6.52
CA PHE A 20 9.97 -1.01 -6.92
C PHE A 20 9.24 -2.19 -6.30
N VAL A 21 8.04 -1.97 -5.76
CA VAL A 21 7.22 -3.02 -5.13
C VAL A 21 5.80 -2.98 -5.69
N ALA A 22 5.38 -4.08 -6.32
CA ALA A 22 4.00 -4.30 -6.73
C ALA A 22 3.26 -5.06 -5.63
N TYR A 23 2.13 -4.54 -5.17
CA TYR A 23 1.23 -5.26 -4.26
C TYR A 23 -0.17 -5.37 -4.86
N VAL A 24 -0.97 -6.32 -4.38
CA VAL A 24 -2.35 -6.55 -4.82
C VAL A 24 -3.32 -5.89 -3.85
N SER A 25 -3.91 -4.77 -4.25
CA SER A 25 -4.93 -4.06 -3.49
C SER A 25 -6.26 -4.81 -3.43
N ASP A 26 -6.59 -5.59 -4.46
CA ASP A 26 -7.88 -6.30 -4.57
C ASP A 26 -8.06 -7.39 -3.51
N TYR A 27 -6.98 -7.91 -2.93
CA TYR A 27 -7.08 -8.86 -1.83
C TYR A 27 -7.89 -8.32 -0.64
N TYR A 28 -7.92 -7.00 -0.46
CA TYR A 28 -8.71 -6.35 0.58
C TYR A 28 -10.21 -6.27 0.24
N TYR A 29 -10.63 -6.38 -1.01
CA TYR A 29 -12.07 -6.22 -1.39
C TYR A 29 -12.76 -7.52 -1.78
N PHE A 30 -12.02 -8.61 -1.98
CA PHE A 30 -12.57 -9.90 -2.38
C PHE A 30 -12.35 -11.00 -1.32
N LEU A 31 -12.78 -10.73 -0.07
CA LEU A 31 -12.60 -11.64 1.06
C LEU A 31 -13.32 -13.01 0.89
N GLN A 32 -14.30 -13.09 -0.01
CA GLN A 32 -14.98 -14.36 -0.33
C GLN A 32 -14.04 -15.42 -0.92
N PHE A 33 -12.88 -15.02 -1.46
CA PHE A 33 -11.86 -15.95 -1.95
C PHE A 33 -10.83 -16.35 -0.88
N GLY A 34 -11.07 -15.96 0.37
CA GLY A 34 -10.21 -16.23 1.52
C GLY A 34 -9.53 -14.96 2.05
N THR A 35 -8.81 -15.10 3.16
CA THR A 35 -8.02 -14.01 3.77
C THR A 35 -6.53 -14.34 3.86
N GLN A 36 -6.15 -15.58 3.51
CA GLN A 36 -4.78 -16.07 3.59
C GLN A 36 -3.84 -15.29 2.68
N GLN A 37 -4.31 -14.87 1.50
CA GLN A 37 -3.54 -14.07 0.56
C GLN A 37 -3.20 -12.67 1.09
N ILE A 38 -4.09 -12.07 1.89
CA ILE A 38 -3.83 -10.77 2.54
C ILE A 38 -2.71 -10.92 3.55
N TYR A 39 -2.80 -11.96 4.39
CA TYR A 39 -1.77 -12.24 5.39
C TYR A 39 -0.41 -12.56 4.74
N ARG A 40 -0.39 -13.43 3.72
CA ARG A 40 0.82 -13.78 2.98
C ARG A 40 1.49 -12.55 2.34
N GLN A 41 0.70 -11.74 1.63
CA GLN A 41 1.19 -10.50 1.04
C GLN A 41 1.72 -9.55 2.12
N TYR A 42 0.98 -9.34 3.21
CA TYR A 42 1.39 -8.41 4.26
C TYR A 42 2.72 -8.83 4.90
N VAL A 43 2.88 -10.10 5.25
CA VAL A 43 4.13 -10.61 5.85
C VAL A 43 5.30 -10.55 4.87
N TRP A 44 5.07 -10.85 3.60
CA TRP A 44 6.09 -10.71 2.57
C TRP A 44 6.49 -9.24 2.38
N LEU A 45 5.51 -8.36 2.24
CA LEU A 45 5.70 -6.92 2.01
C LEU A 45 6.41 -6.25 3.18
N GLU A 46 6.09 -6.63 4.41
CA GLU A 46 6.80 -6.15 5.60
C GLU A 46 8.28 -6.53 5.58
N LYS A 47 8.61 -7.78 5.20
CA LYS A 47 10.01 -8.22 5.11
C LYS A 47 10.77 -7.55 3.97
N ASP A 48 10.15 -7.45 2.80
CA ASP A 48 10.73 -6.82 1.60
C ASP A 48 11.04 -5.34 1.87
N LEU A 49 10.08 -4.61 2.44
CA LEU A 49 10.27 -3.20 2.79
C LEU A 49 11.29 -3.00 3.93
N GLN A 50 11.31 -3.88 4.93
CA GLN A 50 12.34 -3.85 5.99
C GLN A 50 13.74 -4.04 5.42
N GLU A 51 13.91 -4.96 4.46
CA GLU A 51 15.17 -5.15 3.76
C GLU A 51 15.54 -3.89 2.96
N ALA A 52 14.63 -3.40 2.12
CA ALA A 52 14.87 -2.23 1.27
C ALA A 52 15.20 -0.97 2.08
N ASN A 53 14.61 -0.83 3.27
CA ASN A 53 14.78 0.34 4.14
C ASN A 53 16.07 0.30 4.99
N LYS A 54 16.85 -0.78 4.96
CA LYS A 54 18.15 -0.83 5.65
C LYS A 54 19.07 0.30 5.16
N PRO A 55 19.85 0.95 6.05
CA PRO A 55 20.73 2.07 5.67
C PRO A 55 21.66 1.78 4.49
N GLU A 56 22.24 0.57 4.44
CA GLU A 56 23.12 0.10 3.37
C GLU A 56 22.41 -0.05 2.01
N ASN A 57 21.14 -0.50 2.02
CA ASN A 57 20.34 -0.64 0.82
C ASN A 57 19.85 0.73 0.35
N ARG A 58 19.41 1.59 1.27
CA ARG A 58 19.05 2.99 1.00
C ARG A 58 20.22 3.83 0.46
N ALA A 59 21.45 3.55 0.88
CA ALA A 59 22.64 4.23 0.34
C ALA A 59 22.83 3.94 -1.16
N GLN A 60 22.49 2.74 -1.61
CA GLN A 60 22.54 2.34 -3.02
C GLN A 60 21.27 2.77 -3.78
N ARG A 61 20.11 2.54 -3.16
CA ARG A 61 18.76 2.73 -3.70
C ARG A 61 17.95 3.62 -2.74
N PRO A 62 18.12 4.93 -2.82
CA PRO A 62 17.48 5.85 -1.89
C PRO A 62 15.94 5.86 -2.00
N TRP A 63 15.36 5.39 -3.11
CA TRP A 63 13.92 5.45 -3.37
C TRP A 63 13.26 4.08 -3.21
N ILE A 64 12.19 4.03 -2.42
CA ILE A 64 11.24 2.93 -2.36
C ILE A 64 9.92 3.40 -2.95
N VAL A 65 9.52 2.78 -4.05
CA VAL A 65 8.30 3.12 -4.79
C VAL A 65 7.38 1.90 -4.81
N VAL A 66 6.19 2.04 -4.23
CA VAL A 66 5.18 0.99 -4.29
C VAL A 66 4.09 1.34 -5.29
N PHE A 67 3.46 0.35 -5.89
CA PHE A 67 2.36 0.56 -6.82
C PHE A 67 1.31 -0.54 -6.77
N SER A 68 0.05 -0.17 -6.97
CA SER A 68 -1.08 -1.10 -7.03
C SER A 68 -2.24 -0.52 -7.84
N HIS A 69 -3.35 -1.27 -7.90
CA HIS A 69 -4.53 -0.88 -8.66
C HIS A 69 -5.41 0.12 -7.90
N ARG A 70 -5.92 -0.20 -6.70
CA ARG A 70 -6.87 0.65 -5.97
C ARG A 70 -6.16 1.65 -5.03
N PRO A 71 -6.64 2.90 -4.92
CA PRO A 71 -5.99 3.95 -4.15
C PRO A 71 -6.33 3.90 -2.66
N MET A 72 -5.40 4.40 -1.84
CA MET A 72 -5.68 4.71 -0.43
C MET A 72 -6.33 6.10 -0.26
N TYR A 73 -6.10 6.99 -1.22
CA TYR A 73 -6.55 8.38 -1.22
C TYR A 73 -6.96 8.77 -2.63
N CYS A 74 -8.15 9.35 -2.77
CA CYS A 74 -8.67 9.95 -4.00
C CYS A 74 -9.83 10.90 -3.68
N SER A 75 -10.21 11.75 -4.63
CA SER A 75 -11.25 12.78 -4.45
C SER A 75 -12.43 12.68 -5.42
N ASN A 76 -12.50 11.60 -6.20
CA ASN A 76 -13.66 11.27 -7.01
C ASN A 76 -14.93 11.12 -6.15
N SER A 77 -16.09 11.49 -6.70
CA SER A 77 -17.37 11.46 -6.00
C SER A 77 -18.22 10.21 -6.28
N ASP A 78 -17.77 9.35 -7.19
CA ASP A 78 -18.48 8.18 -7.70
C ASP A 78 -17.90 6.84 -7.18
N ASP A 79 -16.86 6.87 -6.35
CA ASP A 79 -16.32 5.69 -5.66
C ASP A 79 -16.49 5.79 -4.14
N ALA A 80 -17.52 5.09 -3.65
CA ALA A 80 -17.84 5.04 -2.23
C ALA A 80 -16.98 4.05 -1.43
N GLU A 81 -16.25 3.16 -2.09
CA GLU A 81 -15.39 2.17 -1.43
C GLU A 81 -14.03 2.75 -1.07
N HIS A 82 -13.49 3.67 -1.88
CA HIS A 82 -12.16 4.29 -1.69
C HIS A 82 -12.22 5.78 -1.43
N CYS A 83 -12.79 6.59 -2.32
CA CYS A 83 -12.60 8.05 -2.29
C CYS A 83 -13.44 8.73 -1.23
N THR A 84 -14.71 8.32 -1.08
CA THR A 84 -15.57 8.85 -0.02
C THR A 84 -15.49 8.05 1.28
N ASN A 85 -14.67 6.99 1.32
CA ASN A 85 -14.45 6.16 2.49
C ASN A 85 -13.06 6.42 3.08
N PRO A 86 -12.94 7.29 4.10
CA PRO A 86 -11.66 7.51 4.74
C PRO A 86 -11.11 6.21 5.31
N ASP A 87 -11.94 5.29 5.79
CA ASP A 87 -11.51 4.02 6.39
C ASP A 87 -11.49 2.86 5.38
N ASN A 88 -11.09 3.12 4.13
CA ASN A 88 -10.92 2.06 3.15
C ASN A 88 -9.90 1.01 3.64
N TRP A 89 -10.13 -0.25 3.27
CA TRP A 89 -9.46 -1.38 3.92
C TRP A 89 -8.00 -1.52 3.50
N ILE A 90 -7.58 -0.97 2.36
CA ILE A 90 -6.16 -0.90 1.98
C ILE A 90 -5.42 0.02 2.94
N ARG A 91 -5.97 1.22 3.20
CA ARG A 91 -5.36 2.22 4.06
C ARG A 91 -5.35 1.75 5.52
N THR A 92 -6.53 1.44 6.05
CA THR A 92 -6.71 1.19 7.50
C THR A 92 -6.53 -0.27 7.90
N GLY A 93 -6.82 -1.21 7.00
CA GLY A 93 -6.83 -2.64 7.28
C GLY A 93 -8.24 -3.23 7.37
N ILE A 94 -8.30 -4.54 7.62
CA ILE A 94 -9.55 -5.27 7.79
C ILE A 94 -10.10 -4.99 9.20
N PRO A 95 -11.36 -4.56 9.33
CA PRO A 95 -11.97 -4.33 10.63
C PRO A 95 -12.20 -5.65 11.37
N PHE A 96 -11.73 -5.73 12.61
CA PHE A 96 -11.98 -6.81 13.55
C PHE A 96 -12.64 -6.24 14.81
N THR A 97 -13.64 -6.93 15.35
CA THR A 97 -14.28 -6.56 16.61
C THR A 97 -14.24 -7.72 17.58
N ASP A 98 -13.88 -7.44 18.83
CA ASP A 98 -13.96 -8.40 19.95
C ASP A 98 -15.29 -8.29 20.71
N GLY A 99 -16.25 -7.52 20.18
CA GLY A 99 -17.52 -7.20 20.83
C GLY A 99 -17.48 -6.00 21.78
N LYS A 100 -16.30 -5.43 22.05
CA LYS A 100 -16.12 -4.22 22.90
C LYS A 100 -15.42 -3.09 22.16
N SER A 101 -14.52 -3.43 21.26
CA SER A 101 -13.66 -2.48 20.55
C SER A 101 -13.49 -2.91 19.10
N LYS A 102 -13.39 -1.92 18.21
CA LYS A 102 -13.07 -2.11 16.80
C LYS A 102 -11.58 -1.86 16.60
N TYR A 103 -10.90 -2.83 16.03
CA TYR A 103 -9.49 -2.78 15.66
C TYR A 103 -9.36 -2.99 14.15
N TYR A 104 -8.27 -2.53 13.56
CA TYR A 104 -7.96 -2.80 12.16
C TYR A 104 -6.67 -3.59 12.06
N LEU A 105 -6.66 -4.60 11.19
CA LEU A 105 -5.52 -5.49 11.00
C LEU A 105 -5.01 -5.39 9.57
N LEU A 106 -3.69 -5.50 9.39
CA LEU A 106 -3.04 -5.60 8.08
C LEU A 106 -3.23 -4.36 7.17
N GLY A 107 -3.42 -3.16 7.74
CA GLY A 107 -3.48 -1.91 6.98
C GLY A 107 -2.12 -1.52 6.40
N LEU A 108 -2.10 -1.08 5.14
CA LEU A 108 -0.85 -0.82 4.42
C LEU A 108 -0.29 0.58 4.66
N GLU A 109 -1.12 1.56 5.03
CA GLU A 109 -0.64 2.92 5.26
C GLU A 109 0.39 3.00 6.39
N GLU A 110 0.09 2.36 7.52
CA GLU A 110 1.00 2.31 8.68
C GLU A 110 2.30 1.59 8.33
N LEU A 111 2.22 0.48 7.58
CA LEU A 111 3.38 -0.26 7.13
C LEU A 111 4.26 0.60 6.22
N PHE A 112 3.66 1.25 5.22
CA PHE A 112 4.38 2.11 4.27
C PHE A 112 5.04 3.30 4.97
N TYR A 113 4.35 3.92 5.92
CA TYR A 113 4.91 4.99 6.72
C TYR A 113 6.10 4.51 7.57
N ARG A 114 5.96 3.38 8.27
CA ARG A 114 6.99 2.84 9.16
C ARG A 114 8.24 2.39 8.40
N GLU A 115 8.07 1.74 7.26
CA GLU A 115 9.19 1.27 6.43
C GLU A 115 9.68 2.33 5.41
N GLY A 116 9.18 3.56 5.51
CA GLY A 116 9.71 4.71 4.79
C GLY A 116 9.43 4.75 3.30
N VAL A 117 8.34 4.16 2.82
CA VAL A 117 7.95 4.26 1.40
C VAL A 117 7.89 5.72 0.95
N ASP A 118 8.55 6.03 -0.18
CA ASP A 118 8.65 7.41 -0.66
C ASP A 118 7.49 7.78 -1.59
N VAL A 119 7.05 6.86 -2.45
CA VAL A 119 6.00 7.13 -3.44
C VAL A 119 5.06 5.94 -3.52
N VAL A 120 3.75 6.21 -3.61
CA VAL A 120 2.72 5.20 -3.84
C VAL A 120 2.01 5.56 -5.15
N PHE A 121 2.09 4.71 -6.16
CA PHE A 121 1.23 4.82 -7.34
C PHE A 121 -0.01 3.97 -7.17
N ALA A 122 -1.16 4.53 -7.52
CA ALA A 122 -2.43 3.83 -7.55
C ALA A 122 -3.19 4.21 -8.82
N ALA A 123 -4.15 3.40 -9.24
CA ALA A 123 -5.00 3.63 -10.40
C ALA A 123 -6.47 3.50 -9.96
N HIS A 124 -7.27 2.75 -10.72
CA HIS A 124 -8.70 2.48 -10.48
C HIS A 124 -9.61 3.67 -10.78
N GLU A 125 -9.29 4.83 -10.21
CA GLU A 125 -9.96 6.08 -10.54
C GLU A 125 -9.47 6.60 -11.89
N HIS A 126 -10.40 6.84 -12.81
CA HIS A 126 -10.11 7.36 -14.15
C HIS A 126 -9.87 8.88 -14.16
N SER A 127 -9.05 9.35 -13.23
CA SER A 127 -8.71 10.76 -13.01
C SER A 127 -7.24 10.86 -12.63
N TYR A 128 -6.61 12.02 -12.86
CA TYR A 128 -5.27 12.30 -12.35
C TYR A 128 -5.37 13.16 -11.10
N GLU A 129 -4.80 12.66 -10.01
CA GLU A 129 -4.73 13.37 -8.74
C GLU A 129 -3.32 13.28 -8.17
N ARG A 130 -2.88 14.34 -7.47
CA ARG A 130 -1.59 14.34 -6.77
C ARG A 130 -1.71 14.92 -5.37
N CYS A 131 -1.48 14.10 -4.36
CA CYS A 131 -1.55 14.53 -2.96
C CYS A 131 -0.23 15.15 -2.48
N TYR A 132 -0.35 16.01 -1.45
CA TYR A 132 0.78 16.31 -0.59
C TYR A 132 1.21 15.06 0.18
N PRO A 133 2.44 15.02 0.73
CA PRO A 133 2.84 14.04 1.74
C PRO A 133 1.76 13.86 2.81
N THR A 134 1.04 12.74 2.76
CA THR A 134 -0.12 12.49 3.63
C THR A 134 0.05 11.19 4.39
N TYR A 135 -0.32 11.23 5.68
CA TYR A 135 -0.42 10.06 6.55
C TYR A 135 -1.56 10.28 7.53
N LYS A 136 -2.44 9.29 7.69
CA LYS A 136 -3.64 9.38 8.55
C LYS A 136 -4.49 10.62 8.26
N LEU A 137 -4.67 10.94 6.99
CA LEU A 137 -5.42 12.11 6.49
C LEU A 137 -4.83 13.47 6.90
N GLU A 138 -3.59 13.50 7.40
CA GLU A 138 -2.88 14.72 7.77
C GLU A 138 -1.69 14.97 6.84
N VAL A 139 -1.45 16.24 6.51
CA VAL A 139 -0.31 16.66 5.67
C VAL A 139 0.95 16.80 6.52
N GLY A 140 2.04 16.14 6.13
CA GLY A 140 3.31 16.10 6.85
C GLY A 140 4.55 16.43 6.01
N SER A 141 5.74 16.24 6.60
CA SER A 141 7.04 16.50 5.96
C SER A 141 7.77 15.24 5.46
N ARG A 142 7.23 14.04 5.74
CA ARG A 142 7.62 12.75 5.15
C ARG A 142 6.44 12.20 4.34
N LEU A 143 6.71 11.81 3.09
CA LEU A 143 5.77 11.45 2.01
C LEU A 143 4.65 10.49 2.44
N ILE A 144 3.43 10.62 1.87
CA ILE A 144 3.04 9.89 0.65
C ILE A 144 2.47 10.78 -0.48
N THR A 145 2.98 10.68 -1.71
CA THR A 145 2.38 11.28 -2.93
C THR A 145 1.76 10.18 -3.77
N PHE A 146 0.47 10.35 -4.10
CA PHE A 146 -0.34 9.51 -4.98
C PHE A 146 -0.38 10.10 -6.38
N ILE A 147 -0.37 9.27 -7.43
CA ILE A 147 -0.74 9.70 -8.78
C ILE A 147 -1.67 8.66 -9.39
N ALA A 148 -2.95 9.05 -9.56
CA ALA A 148 -4.01 8.27 -10.20
C ALA A 148 -4.04 8.47 -11.74
N ARG A 149 -4.55 7.47 -12.48
CA ARG A 149 -5.03 7.58 -13.86
C ARG A 149 -6.02 6.48 -14.20
#